data_AF-A0AA86JMM7-F1
#
_entry.id   AF-A0AA86JMM7-F1
#
_cell.length_a   1.000
_cell.length_b   1.000
_cell.length_c   1.000
_cell.angle_alpha   90.00
_cell.angle_beta   90.00
_cell.angle_gamma   90.00
#
_symmetry.space_group_name_H-M   'P 1'
#
loop_
_entity.id
_entity.type
_entity.pdbx_description
1 polymer ?
#
loop_
_entity_poly.entity_id
_entity_poly.type
_entity_poly.pdbx_seq_one_letter_code
_entity_poly.pdbx_strand_id
1 'polypeptide(L)'
;MKKISTKIICTIVFFCLVTSIVITTSCSVMSKNTLKKQAESTMLEISKNNAHSINEGLIKTKDYVENIETLVSTTFDINQLDSSDDYVDNFISSLDLYIRKVVENDNGLLGCALVINPELTQEAYQIIYERNAG
;
A
#
# COMPACT_ATOMS: atom_id res chain seq x y z
N MET A 1 -69.35 -32.74 -20.26
CA MET A 1 -68.50 -32.95 -19.05
C MET A 1 -67.07 -32.38 -19.16
N LYS A 2 -66.56 -31.95 -20.33
CA LYS A 2 -65.20 -31.39 -20.48
C LYS A 2 -64.94 -30.01 -19.81
N LYS A 3 -65.94 -29.33 -19.23
CA LYS A 3 -65.81 -27.93 -18.75
C LYS A 3 -65.40 -27.79 -17.28
N ILE A 4 -65.63 -28.78 -16.42
CA ILE A 4 -65.35 -28.68 -14.98
C ILE A 4 -63.89 -29.02 -14.68
N SER A 5 -63.38 -30.11 -15.28
CA SER A 5 -61.97 -30.51 -15.13
C SER A 5 -61.00 -29.43 -15.60
N THR A 6 -61.28 -28.78 -16.74
CA THR A 6 -60.46 -27.66 -17.25
C THR A 6 -60.46 -26.45 -16.31
N LYS A 7 -61.58 -26.14 -15.65
CA LYS A 7 -61.64 -25.04 -14.66
C LYS A 7 -60.77 -25.33 -13.45
N ILE A 8 -60.82 -26.55 -12.92
CA ILE A 8 -60.01 -26.96 -11.76
C ILE A 8 -58.51 -26.88 -12.10
N ILE A 9 -58.12 -27.40 -13.26
CA ILE A 9 -56.72 -27.38 -13.71
C ILE A 9 -56.23 -25.93 -13.90
N CYS A 10 -57.03 -25.04 -14.50
CA CYS A 10 -56.68 -23.63 -14.63
C CYS A 10 -56.45 -22.95 -13.27
N THR A 11 -57.29 -23.21 -12.27
CA THR A 11 -57.13 -22.62 -10.94
C THR A 11 -55.84 -23.07 -10.26
N ILE A 12 -55.49 -24.35 -10.38
CA ILE A 12 -54.23 -24.89 -9.81
C ILE A 12 -53.02 -24.24 -10.49
N VAL A 13 -53.01 -24.17 -11.83
CA VAL A 13 -51.92 -23.53 -12.59
C VAL A 13 -51.79 -22.06 -12.24
N PHE A 14 -52.91 -21.35 -12.08
CA PHE A 14 -52.90 -19.95 -11.65
C PHE A 14 -52.26 -19.77 -10.27
N PHE A 15 -52.63 -20.59 -9.29
CA PHE A 15 -52.02 -20.52 -7.96
C PHE A 15 -50.53 -20.86 -7.98
N CYS A 16 -50.10 -21.84 -8.80
CA CYS A 16 -48.68 -22.15 -8.99
C CYS A 16 -47.91 -20.98 -9.60
N LEU A 17 -48.50 -20.24 -10.55
CA LEU A 17 -47.90 -19.04 -11.11
C LEU A 17 -47.75 -17.94 -10.05
N VAL A 18 -48.80 -17.69 -9.26
CA VAL A 18 -48.78 -16.67 -8.21
C VAL A 18 -47.72 -17.01 -7.15
N THR A 19 -47.67 -18.25 -6.66
CA THR A 19 -46.68 -18.65 -5.66
C THR A 19 -45.26 -18.58 -6.22
N SER A 20 -45.05 -18.98 -7.48
CA SER A 20 -43.75 -18.83 -8.15
C SER A 20 -43.31 -17.37 -8.17
N ILE A 21 -44.19 -16.43 -8.55
CA ILE A 21 -43.87 -15.00 -8.59
C ILE A 21 -43.48 -14.48 -7.20
N VAL A 22 -44.23 -14.84 -6.16
CA VAL A 22 -43.96 -14.41 -4.78
C VAL A 22 -42.61 -14.93 -4.29
N ILE A 23 -42.31 -16.22 -4.52
CA ILE A 23 -41.06 -16.85 -4.12
C ILE A 23 -39.89 -16.21 -4.88
N THR A 24 -39.98 -16.11 -6.21
CA THR A 24 -38.91 -15.53 -7.03
C THR A 24 -38.62 -14.09 -6.65
N THR A 25 -39.65 -13.29 -6.38
CA THR A 25 -39.48 -11.89 -5.97
C THR A 25 -38.82 -11.80 -4.60
N SER A 26 -39.30 -12.58 -3.63
CA SER A 26 -38.75 -12.58 -2.26
C SER A 26 -37.29 -13.04 -2.25
N CYS A 27 -36.98 -14.14 -2.93
CA CYS A 27 -35.61 -14.62 -3.10
C CYS A 27 -34.75 -13.58 -3.80
N SER A 28 -35.23 -12.96 -4.88
CA SER A 28 -34.45 -11.94 -5.60
C SER A 28 -34.09 -10.74 -4.72
N VAL A 29 -35.04 -10.26 -3.91
CA VAL A 29 -34.79 -9.14 -2.99
C VAL A 29 -33.77 -9.53 -1.92
N MET A 30 -33.94 -10.71 -1.31
CA MET A 30 -33.04 -11.18 -0.27
C MET A 30 -31.64 -11.47 -0.82
N SER A 31 -31.53 -12.11 -1.98
CA SER A 31 -30.26 -12.33 -2.66
C SER A 31 -29.55 -11.04 -3.03
N LYS A 32 -30.27 -10.03 -3.54
CA LYS A 32 -29.68 -8.70 -3.83
C LYS A 32 -29.10 -8.05 -2.57
N ASN A 33 -29.84 -8.10 -1.46
CA ASN A 33 -29.38 -7.51 -0.20
C ASN A 33 -28.15 -8.24 0.35
N THR A 34 -28.15 -9.56 0.32
CA THR A 34 -27.00 -10.38 0.75
C THR A 34 -25.77 -10.12 -0.13
N LEU A 35 -25.93 -10.13 -1.46
CA LEU A 35 -24.86 -9.82 -2.40
C LEU A 35 -24.30 -8.42 -2.19
N LYS A 36 -25.16 -7.42 -2.01
CA LYS A 36 -24.74 -6.05 -1.74
C LYS A 36 -23.91 -5.97 -0.46
N LYS A 37 -24.39 -6.55 0.64
CA LYS A 37 -23.68 -6.55 1.92
C LYS A 37 -22.33 -7.27 1.82
N GLN A 38 -22.28 -8.37 1.09
CA GLN A 38 -21.03 -9.11 0.88
C GLN A 38 -20.04 -8.30 0.03
N ALA A 39 -20.51 -7.69 -1.06
CA ALA A 39 -19.69 -6.81 -1.90
C ALA A 39 -19.14 -5.62 -1.10
N GLU A 40 -19.97 -4.97 -0.30
CA GLU A 40 -19.55 -3.86 0.59
C GLU A 40 -18.50 -4.33 1.60
N SER A 41 -18.71 -5.48 2.25
CA SER A 41 -17.76 -6.05 3.19
C SER A 41 -16.42 -6.39 2.55
N THR A 42 -16.45 -7.06 1.38
CA THR A 42 -15.24 -7.43 0.64
C THR A 42 -14.50 -6.18 0.16
N MET A 43 -15.21 -5.17 -0.34
CA MET A 43 -14.60 -3.93 -0.79
C MET A 43 -13.97 -3.15 0.37
N LEU A 44 -14.61 -3.15 1.54
CA LEU A 44 -14.05 -2.57 2.76
C LEU A 44 -12.80 -3.32 3.23
N GLU A 45 -12.78 -4.64 3.15
CA GLU A 45 -11.61 -5.46 3.48
C GLU A 45 -10.45 -5.22 2.52
N ILE A 46 -10.70 -5.20 1.20
CA ILE A 46 -9.71 -4.85 0.19
C ILE A 46 -9.14 -3.44 0.46
N SER A 47 -10.02 -2.48 0.76
CA SER A 47 -9.60 -1.10 1.06
C SER A 47 -8.71 -1.05 2.29
N LYS A 48 -9.04 -1.80 3.36
CA LYS A 48 -8.21 -1.91 4.56
C LYS A 48 -6.87 -2.55 4.27
N ASN A 49 -6.83 -3.62 3.49
CA ASN A 49 -5.60 -4.29 3.12
C ASN A 49 -4.70 -3.37 2.29
N ASN A 50 -5.25 -2.66 1.32
CA ASN A 50 -4.49 -1.67 0.54
C ASN A 50 -3.96 -0.54 1.41
N ALA A 51 -4.78 -0.01 2.33
CA ALA A 51 -4.35 1.02 3.27
C ALA A 51 -3.23 0.51 4.20
N HIS A 52 -3.33 -0.75 4.64
CA HIS A 52 -2.30 -1.40 5.44
C HIS A 52 -0.99 -1.53 4.67
N SER A 53 -1.00 -2.03 3.42
CA SER A 53 0.21 -2.14 2.60
C SER A 53 0.86 -0.79 2.31
N ILE A 54 0.07 0.28 2.10
CA ILE A 54 0.60 1.65 1.97
C ILE A 54 1.29 2.06 3.27
N ASN A 55 0.63 1.83 4.42
CA ASN A 55 1.17 2.19 5.72
C ASN A 55 2.48 1.42 6.03
N GLU A 56 2.56 0.14 5.68
CA GLU A 56 3.80 -0.63 5.80
C GLU A 56 4.93 -0.05 4.93
N GLY A 57 4.64 0.37 3.70
CA GLY A 57 5.61 1.04 2.83
C GLY A 57 6.12 2.36 3.43
N LEU A 58 5.22 3.15 4.02
CA LEU A 58 5.57 4.41 4.70
C LEU A 58 6.42 4.16 5.96
N ILE A 59 6.05 3.16 6.78
CA ILE A 59 6.83 2.78 7.97
C ILE A 59 8.24 2.35 7.56
N LYS A 60 8.38 1.48 6.57
CA LYS A 60 9.70 1.08 6.07
C LYS A 60 10.52 2.28 5.60
N THR A 61 9.91 3.20 4.86
CA THR A 61 10.59 4.42 4.40
C THR A 61 11.06 5.27 5.58
N LYS A 62 10.21 5.43 6.60
CA LYS A 62 10.54 6.13 7.86
C LYS A 62 11.72 5.45 8.56
N ASP A 63 11.68 4.13 8.70
CA ASP A 63 12.73 3.36 9.35
C ASP A 63 14.08 3.50 8.61
N TYR A 64 14.08 3.52 7.27
CA TYR A 64 15.29 3.79 6.49
C TYR A 64 15.88 5.17 6.78
N VAL A 65 15.04 6.21 6.81
CA VAL A 65 15.46 7.58 7.12
C VAL A 65 16.01 7.66 8.55
N GLU A 66 15.30 7.11 9.54
CA GLU A 66 15.74 7.12 10.94
C GLU A 66 17.05 6.35 11.15
N ASN A 67 17.25 5.25 10.40
CA ASN A 67 18.52 4.50 10.44
C ASN A 67 19.67 5.32 9.84
N ILE A 68 19.44 6.01 8.71
CA ILE A 68 20.46 6.88 8.10
C ILE A 68 20.76 8.07 9.02
N GLU A 69 19.75 8.70 9.60
CA GLU A 69 19.92 9.79 10.57
C GLU A 69 20.71 9.32 11.81
N THR A 70 20.38 8.15 12.34
CA THR A 70 21.09 7.55 13.48
C THR A 70 22.54 7.26 13.11
N LEU A 71 22.79 6.70 11.92
CA LEU A 71 24.15 6.46 11.43
C LEU A 71 24.92 7.78 11.37
N VAL A 72 24.36 8.81 10.72
CA VAL A 72 25.01 10.12 10.59
C VAL A 72 25.28 10.74 11.95
N SER A 73 24.28 10.83 12.83
CA SER A 73 24.40 11.48 14.14
C SER A 73 25.38 10.78 15.09
N THR A 74 25.56 9.45 14.95
CA THR A 74 26.49 8.69 15.80
C THR A 74 27.91 8.63 15.25
N THR A 75 28.09 8.80 13.94
CA THR A 75 29.41 8.66 13.29
C THR A 75 30.02 10.00 12.88
N PHE A 76 29.23 11.06 12.78
CA PHE A 76 29.69 12.40 12.49
C PHE A 76 30.21 13.09 13.76
N ASP A 77 31.47 13.52 13.71
CA ASP A 77 32.17 14.20 14.79
C ASP A 77 32.44 15.65 14.41
N ILE A 78 31.62 16.54 14.96
CA ILE A 78 31.71 17.99 14.71
C ILE A 78 33.09 18.54 15.12
N ASN A 79 33.77 17.94 16.09
CA ASN A 79 35.07 18.45 16.54
C ASN A 79 36.18 18.23 15.49
N GLN A 80 35.98 17.30 14.56
CA GLN A 80 36.94 17.03 13.49
C GLN A 80 36.73 17.90 12.25
N LEU A 81 35.62 18.63 12.15
CA LEU A 81 35.38 19.54 11.03
C LEU A 81 36.44 20.63 10.92
N ASP A 82 36.80 21.24 12.05
CA ASP A 82 37.77 22.35 12.08
C ASP A 82 39.23 21.86 12.13
N SER A 83 39.43 20.55 12.29
CA SER A 83 40.75 19.96 12.61
C SER A 83 41.38 19.20 11.44
N SER A 84 40.61 18.79 10.43
CA SER A 84 41.07 17.96 9.32
C SER A 84 40.34 18.30 8.04
N ASP A 85 41.07 18.86 7.06
CA ASP A 85 40.53 19.25 5.76
C ASP A 85 39.85 18.08 5.02
N ASP A 86 40.34 16.84 5.19
CA ASP A 86 39.82 15.66 4.48
C ASP A 86 38.70 14.89 5.25
N TYR A 87 38.26 15.37 6.41
CA TYR A 87 37.32 14.61 7.26
C TYR A 87 35.96 14.41 6.58
N VAL A 88 35.42 15.49 6.01
CA VAL A 88 34.11 15.51 5.36
C VAL A 88 34.08 14.60 4.13
N ASP A 89 35.13 14.64 3.30
CA ASP A 89 35.24 13.81 2.09
C ASP A 89 35.29 12.31 2.42
N ASN A 90 36.05 11.93 3.46
CA ASN A 90 36.14 10.55 3.92
C ASN A 90 34.81 10.05 4.52
N PHE A 91 34.12 10.92 5.25
CA PHE A 91 32.81 10.64 5.82
C PHE A 91 31.76 10.43 4.72
N ILE A 92 31.70 11.34 3.75
CA ILE A 92 30.82 11.24 2.57
C ILE A 92 31.10 9.97 1.78
N SER A 93 32.36 9.64 1.52
CA SER A 93 32.73 8.42 0.80
C SER A 93 32.29 7.14 1.53
N SER A 94 32.30 7.16 2.86
CA SER A 94 31.83 6.05 3.68
C SER A 94 30.30 5.91 3.64
N LEU A 95 29.59 7.04 3.71
CA LEU A 95 28.13 7.08 3.56
C LEU A 95 27.68 6.66 2.17
N ASP A 96 28.39 7.07 1.12
CA ASP A 96 28.09 6.73 -0.27
C ASP A 96 27.99 5.21 -0.48
N LEU A 97 29.00 4.47 0.00
CA LEU A 97 29.00 3.00 -0.05
C LEU A 97 27.84 2.36 0.73
N TYR A 98 27.45 2.96 1.86
CA TYR A 98 26.33 2.48 2.66
C TYR A 98 25.00 2.72 1.95
N ILE A 99 24.74 3.96 1.51
CA ILE A 99 23.50 4.34 0.83
C ILE A 99 23.33 3.52 -0.46
N ARG A 100 24.41 3.35 -1.23
CA ARG A 100 24.40 2.50 -2.43
C ARG A 100 23.94 1.08 -2.11
N LYS A 101 24.51 0.45 -1.08
CA LYS A 101 24.12 -0.91 -0.66
C LYS A 101 22.68 -0.98 -0.18
N VAL A 102 22.16 0.06 0.48
CA VAL A 102 20.75 0.09 0.91
C VAL A 102 19.82 0.11 -0.31
N VAL A 103 20.11 0.95 -1.31
CA VAL A 103 19.30 1.06 -2.53
C VAL A 103 19.43 -0.19 -3.42
N GLU A 104 20.61 -0.79 -3.54
CA GLU A 104 20.82 -2.00 -4.34
C GLU A 104 20.18 -3.27 -3.73
N ASN A 105 20.06 -3.34 -2.40
CA ASN A 105 19.54 -4.53 -1.70
C ASN A 105 18.02 -4.49 -1.45
N ASP A 106 17.37 -3.33 -1.55
CA ASP A 106 15.92 -3.22 -1.36
C ASP A 106 15.17 -2.80 -2.62
N ASN A 107 14.46 -3.76 -3.21
CA ASN A 107 13.60 -3.54 -4.39
C ASN A 107 12.39 -2.64 -4.10
N GLY A 108 12.05 -2.43 -2.83
CA GLY A 108 10.96 -1.56 -2.37
C GLY A 108 11.30 -0.08 -2.36
N LEU A 109 12.58 0.29 -2.38
CA LEU A 109 13.03 1.68 -2.45
C LEU A 109 13.07 2.16 -3.90
N LEU A 110 12.56 3.37 -4.14
CA LEU A 110 12.71 4.04 -5.44
C LEU A 110 14.12 4.62 -5.61
N GLY A 111 14.71 5.07 -4.51
CA GLY A 111 16.00 5.70 -4.45
C GLY A 111 16.22 6.40 -3.11
N CYS A 112 17.42 6.93 -2.92
CA CYS A 112 17.81 7.69 -1.75
C CYS A 112 18.59 8.93 -2.20
N ALA A 113 18.26 10.09 -1.62
CA ALA A 113 18.99 11.33 -1.80
C ALA A 113 19.40 11.86 -0.43
N LEU A 114 20.70 12.05 -0.24
CA LEU A 114 21.28 12.72 0.92
C LEU A 114 21.87 14.04 0.45
N VAL A 115 21.53 15.13 1.14
CA VAL A 115 22.07 16.46 0.88
C VAL A 115 22.62 16.99 2.19
N ILE A 116 23.89 17.38 2.19
CA ILE A 116 24.51 18.02 3.36
C ILE A 116 24.35 19.53 3.25
N ASN A 117 24.05 20.18 4.38
CA ASN A 117 23.97 21.63 4.42
C ASN A 117 25.35 22.24 4.11
N PRO A 118 25.50 23.01 3.01
CA PRO A 118 26.78 23.62 2.65
C PRO A 118 27.27 24.66 3.66
N GLU A 119 26.39 25.18 4.54
CA GLU A 119 26.81 26.05 5.65
C GLU A 119 27.71 25.33 6.66
N LEU A 120 27.60 23.99 6.75
CA LEU A 120 28.41 23.19 7.66
C LEU A 120 29.74 22.79 7.02
N THR A 121 29.74 22.48 5.72
CA THR A 121 30.89 21.88 5.03
C THR A 121 31.63 22.84 4.09
N GLN A 122 31.16 24.07 3.93
CA GLN A 122 31.64 25.08 2.97
C GLN A 122 31.52 24.69 1.48
N GLU A 123 31.30 23.40 1.19
CA GLU A 123 31.01 22.84 -0.12
C GLU A 123 29.68 22.10 -0.15
N ALA A 124 29.10 21.95 -1.35
CA ALA A 124 27.83 21.27 -1.55
C ALA A 124 28.04 19.77 -1.82
N TYR A 125 27.73 18.94 -0.83
CA TYR A 125 27.78 17.48 -0.97
C TYR A 125 26.39 16.88 -1.15
N GLN A 126 26.27 16.03 -2.17
CA GLN A 126 25.05 15.27 -2.45
C GLN A 126 25.38 13.83 -2.82
N ILE A 127 24.59 12.89 -2.32
CA ILE A 127 24.63 11.47 -2.67
C ILE A 127 23.25 11.11 -3.18
N ILE A 128 23.15 10.64 -4.43
CA ILE A 128 21.88 10.30 -5.06
C ILE A 128 22.02 8.94 -5.72
N TYR A 129 21.20 8.00 -5.26
CA TYR A 129 21.07 6.68 -5.87
C TYR A 129 19.61 6.42 -6.21
N GLU A 130 19.37 6.06 -7.46
CA GLU A 130 18.06 5.60 -7.92
C GLU A 130 18.11 4.09 -8.11
N ARG A 131 16.96 3.44 -7.92
CA ARG A 131 16.82 2.02 -8.21
C ARG A 131 17.09 1.78 -9.70
N ASN A 132 17.98 0.84 -10.00
CA ASN A 132 18.17 0.39 -11.38
C ASN A 132 16.83 -0.12 -11.94
N ALA A 133 16.32 0.55 -12.98
CA ALA A 133 15.18 0.07 -13.75
C ALA A 133 15.62 -1.13 -14.59
N GLY A 134 15.51 -2.33 -14.00
CA GLY A 134 15.59 -3.60 -14.71
C GLY A 134 14.31 -3.90 -15.47
#